data_AF-A0A9Y2KW51-F1
#
_entry.id   AF-A0A9Y2KW51-F1
#
_cell.length_a   1.000
_cell.length_b   1.000
_cell.length_c   1.000
_cell.angle_alpha   90.00
_cell.angle_beta   90.00
_cell.angle_gamma   90.00
#
_symmetry.space_group_name_H-M   'P 1'
#
loop_
_entity.id
_entity.type
_entity.pdbx_description
1 polymer ?
#
loop_
_entity_poly.entity_id
_entity_poly.type
_entity_poly.pdbx_seq_one_letter_code
_entity_poly.pdbx_strand_id
1 'polypeptide(L)'
;MNYQARTTKIFAFFMDEHTGLLHRYTRPKHLDADQARDEINDLVEDLNSNIPDHTSEADIARLLDALRPALRCRHGSRTWPTTKVLLAALTDVLKEISTKPNNGDAEENALAMLTDWYRKFGDQMPAMGSTARTAALVDRGVMTAREARNANFMLSDDLNEFAKEQPMGHDEWTRHMEIIARLWRVTFTEAVERDGTPEPMRSE
;
A
#
# COMPACT_ATOMS: atom_id res chain seq x y z
N MET A 1 -5.46 -13.00 1.46
CA MET A 1 -5.87 -14.00 2.46
C MET A 1 -6.56 -15.15 1.74
N ASN A 2 -6.41 -16.41 2.16
CA ASN A 2 -7.07 -17.51 1.47
C ASN A 2 -8.59 -17.56 1.78
N TYR A 3 -9.36 -18.18 0.90
CA TYR A 3 -10.83 -18.23 1.00
C TYR A 3 -11.31 -18.80 2.34
N GLN A 4 -10.70 -19.89 2.80
CA GLN A 4 -11.07 -20.58 4.04
C GLN A 4 -10.81 -19.74 5.31
N ALA A 5 -9.69 -19.01 5.34
CA ALA A 5 -9.40 -18.06 6.41
C ALA A 5 -10.41 -16.90 6.43
N ARG A 6 -10.82 -16.43 5.24
CA ARG A 6 -11.87 -15.41 5.10
C ARG A 6 -13.22 -15.92 5.62
N THR A 7 -13.64 -17.12 5.20
CA THR A 7 -14.85 -17.81 5.70
C THR A 7 -14.85 -17.90 7.21
N THR A 8 -13.73 -18.31 7.81
CA THR A 8 -13.62 -18.45 9.28
C THR A 8 -13.80 -17.11 9.99
N LYS A 9 -13.20 -16.02 9.46
CA LYS A 9 -13.36 -14.67 10.02
C LYS A 9 -14.78 -14.14 9.88
N ILE A 10 -15.42 -14.36 8.73
CA ILE A 10 -16.81 -13.93 8.50
C ILE A 10 -17.76 -14.72 9.41
N PHE A 11 -17.53 -16.03 9.57
CA PHE A 11 -18.31 -16.85 10.49
C PHE A 11 -18.20 -16.33 11.93
N ALA A 12 -16.98 -16.06 12.41
CA ALA A 12 -16.75 -15.45 13.72
C ALA A 12 -17.45 -14.09 13.85
N PHE A 13 -17.42 -13.26 12.80
CA PHE A 13 -18.12 -11.99 12.77
C PHE A 13 -19.63 -12.12 13.00
N PHE A 14 -20.28 -13.18 12.50
CA PHE A 14 -21.69 -13.43 12.77
C PHE A 14 -21.95 -14.00 14.16
N MET A 15 -21.14 -14.99 14.57
CA MET A 15 -21.47 -15.90 15.67
C MET A 15 -20.70 -15.68 16.97
N ASP A 16 -19.72 -14.78 17.00
CA ASP A 16 -18.97 -14.49 18.22
C ASP A 16 -19.90 -14.18 19.41
N GLU A 17 -19.63 -14.82 20.55
CA GLU A 17 -20.56 -14.85 21.69
C GLU A 17 -20.79 -13.46 22.31
N HIS A 18 -19.85 -12.53 22.17
CA HIS A 18 -19.92 -11.22 22.81
C HIS A 18 -20.02 -10.07 21.81
N THR A 19 -19.46 -10.27 20.61
CA THR A 19 -19.34 -9.24 19.58
C THR A 19 -19.97 -9.66 18.26
N GLY A 20 -20.51 -10.87 18.15
CA GLY A 20 -21.13 -11.39 16.94
C GLY A 20 -22.28 -10.51 16.48
N LEU A 21 -22.37 -10.28 15.18
CA LEU A 21 -23.42 -9.46 14.59
C LEU A 21 -24.81 -9.99 14.97
N LEU A 22 -24.99 -11.31 14.94
CA LEU A 22 -26.28 -11.97 15.20
C LEU A 22 -26.65 -12.03 16.69
N HIS A 23 -25.70 -11.84 17.60
CA HIS A 23 -25.98 -11.82 19.05
C HIS A 23 -27.03 -10.76 19.42
N ARG A 24 -27.11 -9.64 18.67
CA ARG A 24 -28.10 -8.58 18.92
C ARG A 24 -29.49 -8.89 18.35
N TYR A 25 -29.60 -9.90 17.51
CA TYR A 25 -30.81 -10.21 16.75
C TYR A 25 -31.44 -11.51 17.24
N THR A 26 -32.77 -11.52 17.30
CA THR A 26 -33.56 -12.70 17.60
C THR A 26 -33.59 -13.60 16.38
N ARG A 27 -33.24 -14.87 16.59
CA ARG A 27 -33.34 -15.88 15.54
C ARG A 27 -34.80 -16.03 15.07
N PRO A 28 -35.05 -16.21 13.76
CA PRO A 28 -36.38 -16.48 13.25
C PRO A 28 -36.98 -17.74 13.91
N LYS A 29 -38.21 -17.61 14.42
CA LYS A 29 -38.86 -18.67 15.24
C LYS A 29 -39.16 -19.96 14.49
N HIS A 30 -39.20 -19.91 13.16
CA HIS A 30 -39.52 -21.05 12.30
C HIS A 30 -38.29 -21.89 11.94
N LEU A 31 -37.08 -21.42 12.25
CA LEU A 31 -35.85 -22.16 11.99
C LEU A 31 -35.52 -23.05 13.19
N ASP A 32 -35.31 -24.34 12.94
CA ASP A 32 -34.68 -25.27 13.89
C ASP A 32 -33.15 -25.09 13.92
N ALA A 33 -32.49 -25.80 14.84
CA ALA A 33 -31.06 -25.59 15.11
C ALA A 33 -30.17 -25.83 13.90
N ASP A 34 -30.52 -26.81 13.07
CA ASP A 34 -29.77 -27.17 11.87
C ASP A 34 -30.05 -26.18 10.76
N GLN A 35 -31.32 -25.84 10.53
CA GLN A 35 -31.73 -24.80 9.57
C GLN A 35 -31.10 -23.44 9.87
N ALA A 36 -30.95 -23.09 11.14
CA ALA A 36 -30.29 -21.84 11.51
C ALA A 36 -28.78 -21.87 11.26
N ARG A 37 -28.14 -23.03 11.38
CA ARG A 37 -26.73 -23.20 11.03
C ARG A 37 -26.54 -23.11 9.53
N ASP A 38 -27.42 -23.73 8.74
CA ASP A 38 -27.41 -23.64 7.28
C ASP A 38 -27.60 -22.19 6.83
N GLU A 39 -28.57 -21.47 7.40
CA GLU A 39 -28.76 -20.04 7.12
C GLU A 39 -27.50 -19.20 7.41
N ILE A 40 -26.78 -19.49 8.50
CA ILE A 40 -25.52 -18.79 8.80
C ILE A 40 -24.45 -19.13 7.75
N ASN A 41 -24.35 -20.39 7.35
CA ASN A 41 -23.38 -20.82 6.34
C ASN A 41 -23.66 -20.13 5.00
N ASP A 42 -24.93 -20.06 4.58
CA ASP A 42 -25.36 -19.37 3.38
C ASP A 42 -25.01 -17.88 3.45
N LEU A 43 -25.28 -17.21 4.58
CA LEU A 43 -24.90 -15.80 4.79
C LEU A 43 -23.39 -15.57 4.72
N VAL A 44 -22.61 -16.51 5.27
CA VAL A 44 -21.14 -16.45 5.21
C VAL A 44 -20.66 -16.63 3.78
N GLU A 45 -21.18 -17.62 3.05
CA GLU A 45 -20.82 -17.91 1.67
C GLU A 45 -21.18 -16.75 0.74
N ASP A 46 -22.40 -16.21 0.87
CA ASP A 46 -22.86 -15.06 0.10
C ASP A 46 -21.99 -13.82 0.37
N LEU A 47 -21.69 -13.53 1.63
CA LEU A 47 -20.82 -12.39 1.96
C LEU A 47 -19.42 -12.60 1.38
N ASN A 48 -18.85 -13.79 1.55
CA ASN A 48 -17.51 -14.14 1.11
C ASN A 48 -17.36 -14.06 -0.42
N SER A 49 -18.37 -14.51 -1.16
CA SER A 49 -18.40 -14.51 -2.63
C SER A 49 -18.56 -13.11 -3.22
N ASN A 50 -19.07 -12.15 -2.45
CA ASN A 50 -19.22 -10.75 -2.86
C ASN A 50 -18.04 -9.86 -2.42
N ILE A 51 -17.05 -10.41 -1.71
CA ILE A 51 -15.83 -9.68 -1.34
C ILE A 51 -14.72 -9.99 -2.35
N PRO A 52 -14.03 -8.97 -2.91
CA PRO A 52 -12.95 -9.19 -3.88
C PRO A 52 -11.84 -10.13 -3.37
N ASP A 53 -11.34 -11.02 -4.23
CA ASP A 53 -10.34 -12.03 -3.81
C ASP A 53 -8.99 -11.45 -3.37
N HIS A 54 -8.66 -10.24 -3.84
CA HIS A 54 -7.44 -9.53 -3.49
C HIS A 54 -7.55 -8.70 -2.20
N THR A 55 -8.67 -8.76 -1.47
CA THR A 55 -8.83 -8.02 -0.22
C THR A 55 -7.85 -8.50 0.85
N SER A 56 -7.07 -7.57 1.41
CA SER A 56 -6.10 -7.86 2.47
C SER A 56 -6.80 -8.22 3.78
N GLU A 57 -6.07 -8.84 4.71
CA GLU A 57 -6.63 -9.17 6.02
C GLU A 57 -7.08 -7.93 6.81
N ALA A 58 -6.31 -6.84 6.72
CA ALA A 58 -6.64 -5.56 7.35
C ALA A 58 -7.91 -4.95 6.75
N ASP A 59 -8.07 -5.05 5.42
CA ASP A 59 -9.24 -4.51 4.73
C ASP A 59 -10.50 -5.33 5.02
N ILE A 60 -10.37 -6.64 5.22
CA ILE A 60 -11.50 -7.47 5.71
C ILE A 60 -11.94 -7.01 7.09
N ALA A 61 -11.01 -6.77 8.02
CA ALA A 61 -11.37 -6.27 9.35
C ALA A 61 -12.11 -4.93 9.27
N ARG A 62 -11.57 -3.97 8.50
CA ARG A 62 -12.20 -2.66 8.26
C ARG A 62 -13.59 -2.78 7.63
N LEU A 63 -13.74 -3.65 6.63
CA LEU A 63 -15.00 -3.91 5.95
C LEU A 63 -16.05 -4.45 6.91
N LEU A 64 -15.69 -5.45 7.72
CA LEU A 64 -16.59 -6.04 8.71
C LEU A 64 -17.00 -5.04 9.79
N ASP A 65 -16.08 -4.19 10.25
CA ASP A 65 -16.38 -3.12 11.20
C ASP A 65 -17.34 -2.07 10.62
N ALA A 66 -17.14 -1.67 9.37
CA ALA A 66 -18.02 -0.72 8.66
C ALA A 66 -19.40 -1.33 8.31
N LEU A 67 -19.46 -2.65 8.12
CA LEU A 67 -20.71 -3.36 7.83
C LEU A 67 -21.71 -3.30 8.98
N ARG A 68 -21.24 -3.32 10.24
CA ARG A 68 -22.13 -3.30 11.42
C ARG A 68 -23.03 -2.06 11.49
N PRO A 69 -22.52 -0.81 11.40
CA PRO A 69 -23.38 0.37 11.38
C PRO A 69 -24.20 0.46 10.10
N ALA A 70 -23.65 0.11 8.93
CA ALA A 70 -24.38 0.13 7.65
C ALA A 70 -25.61 -0.79 7.69
N LEU A 71 -25.45 -2.00 8.22
CA LEU A 71 -26.55 -2.94 8.37
C LEU A 71 -27.61 -2.43 9.35
N ARG A 72 -27.20 -1.82 10.47
CA ARG A 72 -28.13 -1.25 11.44
C ARG A 72 -28.99 -0.13 10.85
N CYS A 73 -28.44 0.68 9.96
CA CYS A 73 -29.20 1.73 9.27
C CYS A 73 -30.25 1.14 8.31
N ARG A 74 -29.97 -0.02 7.72
CA ARG A 74 -30.85 -0.69 6.74
C ARG A 74 -31.85 -1.64 7.38
N HIS A 75 -31.51 -2.26 8.51
CA HIS A 75 -32.28 -3.30 9.14
C HIS A 75 -32.94 -2.82 10.44
N GLY A 76 -34.21 -2.43 10.34
CA GLY A 76 -34.99 -1.93 11.48
C GLY A 76 -35.61 -3.02 12.35
N SER A 77 -35.51 -4.30 11.98
CA SER A 77 -36.08 -5.40 12.75
C SER A 77 -35.13 -5.89 13.84
N ARG A 78 -35.71 -6.45 14.91
CA ARG A 78 -34.96 -7.20 15.93
C ARG A 78 -34.68 -8.65 15.52
N THR A 79 -35.21 -9.13 14.41
CA THR A 79 -34.91 -10.48 13.89
C THR A 79 -33.59 -10.52 13.11
N TRP A 80 -33.06 -11.70 12.79
CA TRP A 80 -31.90 -11.81 11.89
C TRP A 80 -32.14 -11.07 10.56
N PRO A 81 -31.10 -10.42 10.01
CA PRO A 81 -31.17 -9.79 8.69
C PRO A 81 -31.32 -10.86 7.61
N THR A 82 -32.00 -10.51 6.52
CA THR A 82 -32.01 -11.37 5.32
C THR A 82 -30.73 -11.16 4.52
N THR A 83 -30.33 -12.15 3.72
CA THR A 83 -29.21 -12.05 2.77
C THR A 83 -29.29 -10.77 1.93
N LYS A 84 -30.48 -10.45 1.41
CA LYS A 84 -30.69 -9.24 0.59
C LYS A 84 -30.30 -7.95 1.32
N VAL A 85 -30.68 -7.82 2.59
CA VAL A 85 -30.38 -6.63 3.39
C VAL A 85 -28.89 -6.57 3.73
N LEU A 86 -28.28 -7.72 4.02
CA LEU A 86 -26.85 -7.86 4.26
C LEU A 86 -26.02 -7.46 3.03
N LEU A 87 -26.34 -7.99 1.85
CA LEU A 87 -25.64 -7.68 0.60
C LEU A 87 -25.80 -6.22 0.20
N ALA A 88 -26.97 -5.62 0.45
CA ALA A 88 -27.17 -4.20 0.21
C ALA A 88 -26.30 -3.33 1.13
N ALA A 89 -26.16 -3.71 2.41
CA ALA A 89 -25.24 -3.03 3.34
C ALA A 89 -23.77 -3.20 2.94
N LEU A 90 -23.38 -4.41 2.53
CA LEU A 90 -22.04 -4.69 2.02
C LEU A 90 -21.70 -3.83 0.80
N THR A 91 -22.63 -3.73 -0.14
CA THR A 91 -22.44 -2.94 -1.36
C THR A 91 -22.21 -1.46 -1.06
N ASP A 92 -22.93 -0.88 -0.10
CA ASP A 92 -22.71 0.51 0.31
C ASP A 92 -21.33 0.69 0.93
N VAL A 93 -20.92 -0.22 1.80
CA VAL A 93 -19.62 -0.18 2.48
C VAL A 93 -18.49 -0.32 1.46
N LEU A 94 -18.61 -1.24 0.50
CA LEU A 94 -17.64 -1.39 -0.58
C LEU A 94 -17.52 -0.12 -1.42
N LYS A 95 -18.65 0.54 -1.73
CA LYS A 95 -18.64 1.85 -2.42
C LYS A 95 -17.94 2.92 -1.59
N GLU A 96 -18.25 3.00 -0.29
CA GLU A 96 -17.64 3.98 0.61
C GLU A 96 -16.12 3.75 0.77
N ILE A 97 -15.69 2.51 0.92
CA ILE A 97 -14.27 2.13 1.01
C ILE A 97 -13.57 2.43 -0.33
N SER A 98 -14.20 2.14 -1.47
CA SER A 98 -13.61 2.43 -2.78
C SER A 98 -13.48 3.93 -3.08
N THR A 99 -14.29 4.77 -2.43
CA THR A 99 -14.32 6.23 -2.65
C THR A 99 -13.49 7.01 -1.63
N LYS A 100 -13.18 6.41 -0.48
CA LYS A 100 -12.29 6.99 0.53
C LYS A 100 -10.91 6.33 0.42
N PRO A 101 -9.94 6.94 -0.27
CA PRO A 101 -8.56 6.47 -0.17
C PRO A 101 -8.13 6.57 1.30
N ASN A 102 -7.69 5.46 1.85
CA ASN A 102 -7.06 5.46 3.16
C ASN A 102 -5.77 6.27 3.05
N ASN A 103 -5.55 7.25 3.92
CA ASN A 103 -4.38 8.13 3.80
C ASN A 103 -3.04 7.35 3.81
N GLY A 104 -2.97 6.21 4.49
CA GLY A 104 -1.81 5.31 4.46
C GLY A 104 -1.64 4.59 3.13
N ASP A 105 -2.73 4.10 2.53
CA ASP A 105 -2.69 3.38 1.26
C ASP A 105 -2.45 4.35 0.08
N ALA A 106 -2.88 5.61 0.21
CA ALA A 106 -2.63 6.66 -0.77
C ALA A 106 -1.14 7.04 -0.84
N GLU A 107 -0.48 7.19 0.32
CA GLU A 107 0.94 7.52 0.36
C GLU A 107 1.79 6.32 -0.06
N GLU A 108 1.41 5.10 0.30
CA GLU A 108 2.07 3.88 -0.18
C GLU A 108 1.96 3.73 -1.70
N ASN A 109 0.79 3.98 -2.28
CA ASN A 109 0.60 4.00 -3.73
C ASN A 109 1.41 5.12 -4.39
N ALA A 110 1.48 6.30 -3.77
CA ALA A 110 2.32 7.39 -4.28
C ALA A 110 3.81 7.00 -4.28
N LEU A 111 4.29 6.34 -3.23
CA LEU A 111 5.68 5.86 -3.15
C LEU A 111 5.96 4.73 -4.15
N ALA A 112 5.00 3.84 -4.40
CA ALA A 112 5.10 2.83 -5.45
C ALA A 112 5.22 3.48 -6.84
N MET A 113 4.35 4.46 -7.15
CA MET A 113 4.44 5.21 -8.40
C MET A 113 5.76 5.95 -8.57
N LEU A 114 6.26 6.57 -7.49
CA LEU A 114 7.56 7.26 -7.51
C LEU A 114 8.73 6.30 -7.72
N THR A 115 8.65 5.10 -7.12
CA THR A 115 9.66 4.05 -7.31
C THR A 115 9.72 3.60 -8.77
N ASP A 116 8.57 3.32 -9.37
CA ASP A 116 8.49 2.89 -10.77
C ASP A 116 8.93 4.01 -11.72
N TRP A 117 8.55 5.26 -11.44
CA TRP A 117 9.01 6.41 -12.19
C TRP A 117 10.54 6.52 -12.15
N TYR A 118 11.12 6.49 -10.95
CA TYR A 118 12.57 6.63 -10.78
C TYR A 118 13.33 5.51 -11.50
N ARG A 119 12.89 4.25 -11.37
CA ARG A 119 13.50 3.13 -12.10
C ARG A 119 13.45 3.30 -13.62
N LYS A 120 12.41 3.96 -14.13
CA LYS A 120 12.21 4.15 -15.57
C LYS A 120 12.95 5.37 -16.13
N PHE A 121 13.00 6.46 -15.39
CA PHE A 121 13.47 7.76 -15.90
C PHE A 121 14.74 8.28 -15.20
N GLY A 122 15.08 7.75 -14.02
CA GLY A 122 16.24 8.15 -13.24
C GLY A 122 16.12 9.52 -12.57
N ASP A 123 14.94 10.15 -12.62
CA ASP A 123 14.70 11.50 -12.11
C ASP A 123 13.46 11.60 -11.19
N GLN A 124 13.25 12.78 -10.62
CA GLN A 124 12.11 13.04 -9.75
C GLN A 124 10.84 13.27 -10.59
N MET A 125 9.77 12.56 -10.25
CA MET A 125 8.48 12.74 -10.90
C MET A 125 7.96 14.18 -10.73
N PRO A 126 7.55 14.85 -11.84
CA PRO A 126 7.02 16.20 -11.77
C PRO A 126 5.83 16.33 -10.81
N ALA A 127 5.80 17.45 -10.07
CA ALA A 127 4.73 17.81 -9.11
C ALA A 127 4.51 16.86 -7.91
N MET A 128 5.30 15.79 -7.77
CA MET A 128 5.17 14.80 -6.68
C MET A 128 6.36 14.79 -5.72
N GLY A 129 7.36 15.63 -5.96
CA GLY A 129 8.54 15.77 -5.14
C GLY A 129 8.25 16.33 -3.75
N SER A 130 8.77 15.67 -2.72
CA SER A 130 8.80 16.19 -1.36
C SER A 130 10.00 15.61 -0.61
N THR A 131 10.51 16.34 0.37
CA THR A 131 11.64 15.88 1.20
C THR A 131 11.30 14.58 1.95
N ALA A 132 10.07 14.46 2.46
CA ALA A 132 9.58 13.27 3.15
C ALA A 132 9.53 12.03 2.23
N ARG A 133 9.07 12.18 0.98
CA ARG A 133 9.02 11.07 0.02
C ARG A 133 10.40 10.67 -0.44
N THR A 134 11.30 11.63 -0.67
CA THR A 134 12.70 11.31 -1.01
C THR A 134 13.37 10.53 0.12
N ALA A 135 13.20 10.96 1.38
CA ALA A 135 13.71 10.21 2.53
C ALA A 135 13.12 8.78 2.57
N ALA A 136 11.81 8.63 2.35
CA ALA A 136 11.18 7.31 2.31
C ALA A 136 11.71 6.40 1.18
N LEU A 137 12.07 6.96 0.01
CA LEU A 137 12.69 6.18 -1.06
C LEU A 137 14.11 5.73 -0.70
N VAL A 138 14.87 6.59 -0.02
CA VAL A 138 16.21 6.25 0.49
C VAL A 138 16.15 5.18 1.57
N ASP A 139 15.24 5.32 2.54
CA ASP A 139 15.04 4.34 3.61
C ASP A 139 14.60 2.97 3.09
N ARG A 140 13.86 2.94 1.98
CA ARG A 140 13.44 1.71 1.28
C ARG A 140 14.55 1.09 0.42
N GLY A 141 15.70 1.74 0.29
CA GLY A 141 16.79 1.29 -0.58
C GLY A 141 16.45 1.35 -2.07
N VAL A 142 15.50 2.19 -2.48
CA VAL A 142 15.20 2.41 -3.91
C VAL A 142 16.32 3.19 -4.59
N MET A 143 16.94 4.11 -3.84
CA MET A 143 18.10 4.89 -4.25
C MET A 143 18.92 5.28 -3.02
N THR A 144 20.15 5.67 -3.22
CA THR A 144 21.01 6.27 -2.20
C THR A 144 20.74 7.77 -2.06
N ALA A 145 21.13 8.35 -0.92
CA ALA A 145 21.04 9.80 -0.72
C ALA A 145 21.92 10.57 -1.73
N ARG A 146 23.06 9.99 -2.15
CA ARG A 146 23.92 10.54 -3.19
C ARG A 146 23.23 10.57 -4.56
N GLU A 147 22.59 9.49 -4.96
CA GLU A 147 21.85 9.42 -6.22
C GLU A 147 20.70 10.42 -6.24
N ALA A 148 19.94 10.52 -5.15
CA ALA A 148 18.89 11.51 -5.01
C ALA A 148 19.42 12.95 -5.19
N ARG A 149 20.59 13.26 -4.61
CA ARG A 149 21.26 14.57 -4.77
C ARG A 149 21.67 14.82 -6.22
N ASN A 150 22.33 13.87 -6.87
CA ASN A 150 22.80 14.00 -8.25
C ASN A 150 21.62 14.15 -9.24
N ALA A 151 20.50 13.47 -8.97
CA ALA A 151 19.27 13.56 -9.76
C ALA A 151 18.37 14.77 -9.40
N ASN A 152 18.84 15.69 -8.57
CA ASN A 152 18.13 16.90 -8.13
C ASN A 152 16.79 16.64 -7.44
N PHE A 153 16.68 15.56 -6.66
CA PHE A 153 15.52 15.35 -5.80
C PHE A 153 15.48 16.42 -4.69
N MET A 154 14.27 16.70 -4.21
CA MET A 154 14.10 17.49 -3.00
C MET A 154 14.64 16.73 -1.78
N LEU A 155 15.66 17.27 -1.12
CA LEU A 155 16.29 16.70 0.06
C LEU A 155 16.05 17.60 1.27
N SER A 156 15.90 17.00 2.47
CA SER A 156 16.04 17.74 3.72
C SER A 156 17.50 18.09 3.96
N ASP A 157 17.77 19.07 4.83
CA ASP A 157 19.14 19.49 5.16
C ASP A 157 19.98 18.31 5.68
N ASP A 158 19.45 17.51 6.60
CA ASP A 158 20.12 16.33 7.16
C ASP A 158 20.46 15.28 6.08
N LEU A 159 19.52 15.00 5.17
CA LEU A 159 19.71 14.01 4.11
C LEU A 159 20.70 14.53 3.05
N ASN A 160 20.70 15.84 2.82
CA ASN A 160 21.63 16.51 1.93
C ASN A 160 23.07 16.53 2.49
N GLU A 161 23.25 16.68 3.80
CA GLU A 161 24.57 16.51 4.43
C GLU A 161 25.03 15.05 4.36
N PHE A 162 24.15 14.10 4.71
CA PHE A 162 24.45 12.67 4.60
C PHE A 162 24.85 12.25 3.16
N ALA A 163 24.20 12.82 2.15
CA ALA A 163 24.54 12.58 0.75
C ALA A 163 25.95 13.07 0.36
N LYS A 164 26.52 14.09 1.04
CA LYS A 164 27.88 14.57 0.75
C LYS A 164 28.95 13.62 1.26
N GLU A 165 28.66 12.89 2.33
CA GLU A 165 29.57 11.93 2.95
C GLU A 165 29.65 10.60 2.17
N GLN A 166 28.65 10.33 1.33
CA GLN A 166 28.63 9.14 0.48
C GLN A 166 29.56 9.29 -0.73
N PRO A 167 30.21 8.18 -1.16
CA PRO A 167 31.02 8.17 -2.37
C PRO A 167 30.14 8.45 -3.60
N MET A 168 30.75 9.01 -4.65
CA MET A 168 30.05 9.24 -5.92
C MET A 168 29.59 7.91 -6.53
N GLY A 169 28.40 7.91 -7.12
CA GLY A 169 27.93 6.80 -7.94
C GLY A 169 28.65 6.75 -9.30
N HIS A 170 28.55 5.62 -10.00
CA HIS A 170 29.21 5.40 -11.29
C HIS A 170 28.85 6.46 -12.34
N ASP A 171 27.56 6.83 -12.44
CA ASP A 171 27.09 7.84 -13.40
C ASP A 171 27.58 9.25 -13.07
N GLU A 172 27.61 9.59 -11.77
CA GLU A 172 28.15 10.87 -11.29
C GLU A 172 29.65 10.96 -11.56
N TRP A 173 30.40 9.90 -11.28
CA TRP A 173 31.83 9.81 -11.56
C TRP A 173 32.11 9.94 -13.06
N THR A 174 31.32 9.25 -13.90
CA THR A 174 31.48 9.32 -15.36
C THR A 174 31.28 10.76 -15.85
N ARG A 175 30.20 11.43 -15.45
CA ARG A 175 29.96 12.83 -15.81
C ARG A 175 31.05 13.75 -15.27
N HIS A 176 31.55 13.51 -14.06
CA HIS A 176 32.65 14.27 -13.47
C HIS A 176 33.91 14.15 -14.34
N MET A 177 34.29 12.93 -14.73
CA MET A 177 35.45 12.67 -15.59
C MET A 177 35.30 13.27 -16.99
N GLU A 178 34.10 13.25 -17.59
CA GLU A 178 33.83 13.93 -18.87
C GLU A 178 34.05 15.45 -18.77
N ILE A 179 33.64 16.07 -17.67
CA ILE A 179 33.85 17.51 -17.43
C ILE A 179 35.34 17.79 -17.26
N ILE A 180 36.07 16.99 -16.49
CA ILE A 180 37.52 17.13 -16.29
C ILE A 180 38.27 16.98 -17.62
N ALA A 181 37.95 15.96 -18.41
CA ALA A 181 38.50 15.75 -19.75
C ALA A 181 38.30 16.97 -20.65
N ARG A 182 37.08 17.55 -20.64
CA ARG A 182 36.78 18.77 -21.40
C ARG A 182 37.55 19.99 -20.91
N LEU A 183 37.68 20.17 -19.60
CA LEU A 183 38.40 21.29 -18.99
C LEU A 183 39.90 21.24 -19.29
N TRP A 184 40.49 20.05 -19.22
CA TRP A 184 41.91 19.84 -19.49
C TRP A 184 42.23 19.65 -20.97
N ARG A 185 41.21 19.53 -21.83
CA ARG A 185 41.33 19.24 -23.27
C ARG A 185 42.10 17.95 -23.54
N VAL A 186 41.79 16.91 -22.76
CA VAL A 186 42.36 15.56 -22.88
C VAL A 186 41.24 14.55 -23.14
N THR A 187 41.61 13.31 -23.43
CA THR A 187 40.65 12.20 -23.53
C THR A 187 40.12 11.79 -22.16
N PHE A 188 38.99 11.07 -22.13
CA PHE A 188 38.42 10.53 -20.90
C PHE A 188 39.41 9.65 -20.14
N THR A 189 40.11 8.74 -20.84
CA THR A 189 41.09 7.85 -20.24
C THR A 189 42.27 8.61 -19.62
N GLU A 190 42.81 9.61 -20.31
CA GLU A 190 43.87 10.47 -19.77
C GLU A 190 43.42 11.28 -18.55
N ALA A 191 42.15 11.70 -18.53
CA ALA A 191 41.57 12.38 -17.36
C ALA A 191 41.49 11.45 -16.15
N VAL A 192 41.04 10.21 -16.33
CA VAL A 192 40.96 9.19 -15.26
C VAL A 192 42.34 8.89 -14.69
N GLU A 193 43.33 8.66 -15.55
CA GLU A 193 44.72 8.37 -15.12
C GLU A 193 45.35 9.53 -14.35
N ARG A 194 45.04 10.77 -14.75
CA ARG A 194 45.64 11.98 -14.19
C ARG A 194 44.96 12.46 -12.91
N ASP A 195 43.64 12.37 -12.85
CA ASP A 195 42.86 12.83 -11.70
C ASP A 195 43.01 11.88 -10.51
N GLY A 196 43.10 10.57 -10.77
CA GLY A 196 43.31 9.55 -9.75
C GLY A 196 42.07 9.25 -8.89
N THR A 197 40.90 9.84 -9.20
CA THR A 197 39.63 9.48 -8.54
C THR A 197 39.23 8.05 -8.93
N PRO A 198 39.15 7.10 -7.97
CA PRO A 198 38.86 5.70 -8.27
C PRO A 198 37.44 5.55 -8.85
N GLU A 199 37.31 4.67 -9.83
CA GLU A 199 36.02 4.32 -10.42
C GLU A 199 35.13 3.63 -9.37
N PRO A 200 33.90 4.12 -9.13
CA PRO A 200 32.95 3.46 -8.25
C PRO A 200 32.57 2.09 -8.81
N MET A 201 32.45 1.07 -7.95
CA MET A 201 31.90 -0.21 -8.39
C MET A 201 30.49 -0.02 -8.93
N ARG A 202 30.18 -0.66 -10.06
CA ARG A 202 28.83 -0.69 -10.60
C ARG A 202 27.94 -1.45 -9.61
N SER A 203 26.95 -0.75 -9.07
CA SER A 203 25.85 -1.40 -8.37
C SER A 203 25.07 -2.22 -9.40
N GLU A 204 24.99 -3.54 -9.20
CA GLU A 204 24.18 -4.46 -10.02
C GLU A 204 22.68 -4.20 -9.87
#